data_AF-A0AAJ2MTW0-F1
#
_entry.id   AF-A0AAJ2MTW0-F1
#
_cell.length_a   1.000
_cell.length_b   1.000
_cell.length_c   1.000
_cell.angle_alpha   90.00
_cell.angle_beta   90.00
_cell.angle_gamma   90.00
#
_symmetry.space_group_name_H-M   'P 1'
#
loop_
_entity.id
_entity.type
_entity.pdbx_description
1 polymer ?
#
loop_
_entity_poly.entity_id
_entity_poly.type
_entity_poly.pdbx_seq_one_letter_code
_entity_poly.pdbx_strand_id
1 'polypeptide(L)'
;MIRALIVAILLLLGVVVWQRGSVSIAHRAADKAASIRGAVEAERDAARAEADAAMETLKAERASAAAANTLASKYEKERNDAQKASDRLVADLRAGNQRLHQRWQASIATAELSAAAAAASQPDGRADDRIESVGRAVGAAAQCDAQVRGLQAYALLCSAGGQP
;
A
#
# COMPACT_ATOMS: atom_id res chain seq x y z
N MET A 1 69.73 -34.91 -56.49
CA MET A 1 69.16 -35.27 -55.17
C MET A 1 69.00 -34.07 -54.24
N ILE A 2 70.04 -33.25 -54.02
CA ILE A 2 69.99 -32.06 -53.12
C ILE A 2 68.89 -31.05 -53.53
N ARG A 3 68.74 -30.75 -54.82
CA ARG A 3 67.72 -29.79 -55.31
C ARG A 3 66.27 -30.24 -55.02
N ALA A 4 65.98 -31.53 -55.13
CA ALA A 4 64.65 -32.07 -54.85
C ALA A 4 64.31 -32.02 -53.35
N LEU A 5 65.31 -32.27 -52.48
CA LEU A 5 65.16 -32.15 -51.04
C LEU A 5 64.88 -30.71 -50.61
N ILE A 6 65.57 -29.72 -51.20
CA ILE A 6 65.34 -28.30 -50.92
C ILE A 6 63.90 -27.90 -51.25
N VAL A 7 63.39 -28.32 -52.42
CA VAL A 7 62.01 -28.02 -52.83
C VAL A 7 61.00 -28.68 -51.90
N ALA A 8 61.22 -29.94 -51.51
CA ALA A 8 60.33 -30.63 -50.57
C ALA A 8 60.29 -29.95 -49.20
N ILE A 9 61.44 -29.49 -48.70
CA ILE A 9 61.53 -28.74 -47.43
C ILE A 9 60.78 -27.41 -47.53
N LEU A 10 60.94 -26.67 -48.62
CA LEU A 10 60.22 -25.40 -48.81
C LEU A 10 58.70 -25.60 -48.88
N LEU A 11 58.23 -26.66 -49.54
CA LEU A 11 56.80 -27.00 -49.58
C LEU A 11 56.26 -27.35 -48.20
N LEU A 12 56.99 -28.16 -47.42
CA LEU A 12 56.60 -28.49 -46.05
C LEU A 12 56.56 -27.26 -45.14
N LEU A 13 57.54 -26.36 -45.26
CA LEU A 13 57.53 -25.10 -44.51
C LEU A 13 56.33 -24.21 -44.90
N GLY A 14 55.99 -24.14 -46.18
CA GLY A 14 54.78 -23.43 -46.65
C GLY A 14 53.50 -24.00 -46.04
N VAL A 15 53.35 -25.33 -45.98
CA VAL A 15 52.21 -26.00 -45.35
C VAL A 15 52.15 -25.73 -43.85
N VAL A 16 53.28 -25.79 -43.15
CA VAL A 16 53.34 -25.51 -41.69
C VAL A 16 52.94 -24.06 -41.39
N VAL A 17 53.41 -23.09 -42.19
CA VAL A 17 53.03 -21.68 -42.04
C VAL A 17 51.53 -21.47 -42.32
N TRP A 18 51.00 -22.12 -43.36
CA TRP A 18 49.57 -22.03 -43.69
C TRP A 18 48.67 -22.65 -42.61
N GLN A 19 49.02 -23.83 -42.09
CA GLN A 19 48.30 -24.48 -40.99
C GLN A 19 48.36 -23.68 -39.69
N ARG A 20 49.52 -23.09 -39.36
CA ARG A 20 49.65 -22.21 -38.18
C ARG A 20 48.83 -20.92 -38.35
N GLY A 21 48.82 -20.35 -39.55
CA GLY A 21 48.01 -19.18 -39.88
C GLY A 21 46.50 -19.46 -39.71
N SER A 22 46.00 -20.56 -40.27
CA SER A 22 44.58 -20.91 -40.21
C SER A 22 44.09 -21.21 -38.78
N VAL A 23 44.88 -21.93 -37.98
CA VAL A 23 44.58 -22.21 -36.58
C VAL A 23 44.58 -20.91 -35.75
N SER A 24 45.52 -19.99 -36.00
CA SER A 24 45.54 -18.69 -35.30
C SER A 24 44.32 -17.82 -35.62
N ILE A 25 43.80 -17.89 -36.84
CA ILE A 25 42.57 -17.18 -37.25
C ILE A 25 41.35 -17.81 -36.58
N ALA A 26 41.29 -19.15 -36.51
CA ALA A 26 40.22 -19.87 -35.84
C ALA A 26 40.14 -19.56 -34.34
N HIS A 27 41.28 -19.52 -33.64
CA HIS A 27 41.32 -19.14 -32.22
C HIS A 27 40.85 -17.70 -32.01
N ARG A 28 41.34 -16.75 -32.82
CA ARG A 28 40.90 -15.34 -32.73
C ARG A 28 39.41 -15.17 -33.01
N ALA A 29 38.84 -15.97 -33.91
CA ALA A 29 37.40 -15.95 -34.18
C ALA A 29 36.61 -16.53 -32.99
N ALA A 30 37.08 -17.61 -32.39
CA ALA A 30 36.48 -18.20 -31.19
C ALA A 30 36.52 -17.26 -29.98
N ASP A 31 37.66 -16.59 -29.75
CA ASP A 31 37.84 -15.63 -28.66
C ASP A 31 36.92 -14.40 -28.83
N LYS A 32 36.77 -13.92 -30.08
CA LYS A 32 35.81 -12.85 -30.40
C LYS A 32 34.36 -13.29 -30.14
N ALA A 33 33.99 -14.51 -30.54
CA ALA A 33 32.65 -15.02 -30.30
C ALA A 33 32.36 -15.28 -28.80
N ALA A 34 33.38 -15.66 -28.03
CA ALA A 34 33.28 -15.83 -26.58
C ALA A 34 33.14 -14.48 -25.86
N SER A 35 33.95 -13.48 -26.24
CA SER A 35 33.87 -12.13 -25.67
C SER A 35 32.55 -11.42 -25.98
N ILE A 36 32.03 -11.55 -27.21
CA ILE A 36 30.71 -10.99 -27.56
C ILE A 36 29.60 -11.66 -26.72
N ARG A 37 29.64 -12.99 -26.56
CA ARG A 37 28.67 -13.69 -25.71
C ARG A 37 28.75 -13.26 -24.26
N GLY A 38 29.96 -13.16 -23.70
CA GLY A 38 30.17 -12.67 -22.35
C GLY A 38 29.66 -11.24 -22.17
N ALA A 39 29.85 -10.36 -23.16
CA ALA A 39 29.34 -8.99 -23.13
C ALA A 39 27.80 -8.95 -23.15
N VAL A 40 27.16 -9.74 -24.01
CA VAL A 40 25.69 -9.81 -24.09
C VAL A 40 25.09 -10.44 -22.82
N GLU A 41 25.72 -11.45 -22.26
CA GLU A 41 25.30 -12.06 -20.98
C GLU A 41 25.41 -11.06 -19.84
N ALA A 42 26.53 -10.32 -19.76
CA ALA A 42 26.72 -9.27 -18.76
C ALA A 42 25.69 -8.14 -18.89
N GLU A 43 25.39 -7.70 -20.11
CA GLU A 43 24.37 -6.66 -20.36
C GLU A 43 22.96 -7.15 -20.01
N ARG A 44 22.63 -8.40 -20.36
CA ARG A 44 21.36 -9.02 -19.98
C ARG A 44 21.22 -9.13 -18.46
N ASP A 45 22.28 -9.57 -17.78
CA ASP A 45 22.25 -9.79 -16.35
C ASP A 45 22.20 -8.45 -15.58
N ALA A 46 22.86 -7.40 -16.10
CA ALA A 46 22.70 -6.04 -15.61
C ALA A 46 21.27 -5.53 -15.79
N ALA A 47 20.69 -5.69 -16.99
CA ALA A 47 19.31 -5.27 -17.26
C ALA A 47 18.28 -6.02 -16.39
N ARG A 48 18.52 -7.31 -16.11
CA ARG A 48 17.69 -8.09 -15.18
C ARG A 48 17.81 -7.58 -13.75
N ALA A 49 19.03 -7.29 -13.28
CA ALA A 49 19.23 -6.74 -11.95
C ALA A 49 18.54 -5.38 -11.77
N GLU A 50 18.60 -4.51 -12.79
CA GLU A 50 17.88 -3.24 -12.80
C GLU A 50 16.35 -3.44 -12.80
N ALA A 51 15.84 -4.38 -13.62
CA ALA A 51 14.42 -4.71 -13.66
C ALA A 51 13.92 -5.29 -12.32
N ASP A 52 14.68 -6.20 -11.71
CA ASP A 52 14.33 -6.78 -10.42
C ASP A 52 14.30 -5.73 -9.31
N ALA A 53 15.28 -4.80 -9.29
CA ALA A 53 15.28 -3.67 -8.36
C ALA A 53 14.08 -2.74 -8.57
N ALA A 54 13.72 -2.45 -9.83
CA ALA A 54 12.53 -1.68 -10.16
C ALA A 54 11.23 -2.40 -9.78
N MET A 55 11.15 -3.73 -9.92
CA MET A 55 9.98 -4.50 -9.52
C MET A 55 9.79 -4.52 -8.01
N GLU A 56 10.86 -4.66 -7.22
CA GLU A 56 10.76 -4.67 -5.77
C GLU A 56 10.32 -3.31 -5.22
N THR A 57 10.82 -2.20 -5.77
CA THR A 57 10.34 -0.85 -5.42
C THR A 57 8.87 -0.67 -5.78
N LEU A 58 8.46 -1.05 -7.00
CA LEU A 58 7.07 -0.98 -7.44
C LEU A 58 6.13 -1.85 -6.59
N LYS A 59 6.60 -3.00 -6.13
CA LYS A 59 5.84 -3.91 -5.26
C LYS A 59 5.63 -3.28 -3.88
N ALA A 60 6.66 -2.66 -3.30
CA ALA A 60 6.54 -1.91 -2.05
C ALA A 60 5.57 -0.73 -2.17
N GLU A 61 5.65 0.04 -3.27
CA GLU A 61 4.72 1.14 -3.55
C GLU A 61 3.28 0.66 -3.69
N ARG A 62 3.05 -0.43 -4.43
CA ARG A 62 1.71 -1.03 -4.59
C ARG A 62 1.15 -1.54 -3.27
N ALA A 63 1.98 -2.16 -2.42
CA ALA A 63 1.56 -2.62 -1.11
C ALA A 63 1.15 -1.46 -0.21
N SER A 64 1.94 -0.38 -0.21
CA SER A 64 1.64 0.86 0.52
C SER A 64 0.32 1.50 0.03
N ALA A 65 0.15 1.63 -1.29
CA ALA A 65 -1.07 2.17 -1.89
C ALA A 65 -2.32 1.31 -1.55
N ALA A 66 -2.20 -0.02 -1.59
CA ALA A 66 -3.29 -0.92 -1.21
C ALA A 66 -3.68 -0.78 0.27
N ALA A 67 -2.70 -0.62 1.16
CA ALA A 67 -2.95 -0.40 2.58
C ALA A 67 -3.61 0.96 2.84
N ALA A 68 -3.15 2.02 2.17
CA ALA A 68 -3.76 3.35 2.24
C ALA A 68 -5.21 3.36 1.74
N ASN A 69 -5.49 2.71 0.60
CA ASN A 69 -6.84 2.59 0.05
C ASN A 69 -7.78 1.81 0.99
N THR A 70 -7.28 0.74 1.61
CA THR A 70 -8.05 -0.03 2.61
C THR A 70 -8.39 0.84 3.82
N LEU A 71 -7.43 1.64 4.31
CA LEU A 71 -7.65 2.56 5.42
C LEU A 71 -8.68 3.64 5.07
N ALA A 72 -8.59 4.25 3.89
CA ALA A 72 -9.55 5.23 3.41
C ALA A 72 -10.98 4.66 3.35
N SER A 73 -11.13 3.45 2.78
CA SER A 73 -12.43 2.78 2.71
C SER A 73 -13.02 2.48 4.10
N LYS A 74 -12.18 2.05 5.06
CA LYS A 74 -12.62 1.84 6.45
C LYS A 74 -13.09 3.15 7.09
N TYR A 75 -12.31 4.22 6.94
CA TYR A 75 -12.66 5.53 7.49
C TYR A 75 -13.99 6.06 6.93
N GLU A 76 -14.20 5.97 5.61
CA GLU A 76 -15.46 6.36 4.98
C GLU A 76 -16.64 5.54 5.48
N LYS A 77 -16.46 4.23 5.65
CA LYS A 77 -17.47 3.35 6.22
C LYS A 77 -17.81 3.74 7.65
N GLU A 78 -16.81 3.92 8.51
CA GLU A 78 -17.02 4.30 9.92
C GLU A 78 -17.73 5.66 10.04
N ARG A 79 -17.37 6.63 9.20
CA ARG A 79 -18.06 7.92 9.14
C ARG A 79 -19.53 7.77 8.74
N ASN A 80 -19.82 6.97 7.71
CA ASN A 80 -21.18 6.71 7.26
C ASN A 80 -22.00 5.94 8.30
N ASP A 81 -21.40 4.96 8.97
CA ASP A 81 -22.04 4.18 10.02
C ASP A 81 -22.33 5.05 11.26
N ALA A 82 -21.42 5.96 11.62
CA ALA A 82 -21.64 6.96 12.67
C ALA A 82 -22.82 7.89 12.36
N GLN A 83 -22.93 8.35 11.11
CA GLN A 83 -24.07 9.16 10.67
C GLN A 83 -25.38 8.37 10.78
N LYS A 84 -25.43 7.15 10.22
CA LYS A 84 -26.61 6.29 10.30
C LYS A 84 -27.01 5.95 11.73
N ALA A 85 -26.04 5.73 12.62
CA ALA A 85 -26.30 5.48 14.03
C ALA A 85 -26.92 6.70 14.72
N SER A 86 -26.44 7.91 14.39
CA SER A 86 -27.04 9.15 14.88
C SER A 86 -28.46 9.33 14.35
N ASP A 87 -28.70 9.12 13.06
CA ASP A 87 -30.03 9.25 12.45
C ASP A 87 -31.03 8.26 13.07
N ARG A 88 -30.61 7.01 13.30
CA ARG A 88 -31.43 6.00 14.02
C ARG A 88 -31.72 6.43 15.45
N LEU A 89 -30.73 6.96 16.18
CA LEU A 89 -30.93 7.45 17.54
C LEU A 89 -31.97 8.57 17.57
N VAL A 90 -31.91 9.53 16.63
CA VAL A 90 -32.91 10.60 16.51
C VAL A 90 -34.30 10.03 16.22
N ALA A 91 -34.40 9.06 15.31
CA ALA A 91 -35.67 8.41 15.00
C ALA A 91 -36.25 7.65 16.20
N ASP A 92 -35.43 6.91 16.94
CA ASP A 92 -35.85 6.17 18.14
C ASP A 92 -36.27 7.10 19.28
N LEU A 93 -35.61 8.26 19.41
CA LEU A 93 -36.00 9.30 20.38
C LEU A 93 -37.35 9.93 20.01
N ARG A 94 -37.60 10.22 18.72
CA ARG A 94 -38.90 10.73 18.23
C ARG A 94 -40.03 9.71 18.38
N ALA A 95 -39.75 8.44 18.09
CA ALA A 95 -40.70 7.35 18.25
C ALA A 95 -40.98 7.00 19.73
N GLY A 96 -40.19 7.55 20.67
CA GLY A 96 -40.28 7.22 22.09
C GLY A 96 -39.75 5.82 22.44
N ASN A 97 -39.14 5.12 21.49
CA ASN A 97 -38.49 3.81 21.67
C ASN A 97 -37.25 3.91 22.57
N GLN A 98 -36.60 5.07 22.56
CA GLN A 98 -35.50 5.43 23.45
C GLN A 98 -35.94 6.64 24.28
N ARG A 99 -35.67 6.60 25.60
CA ARG A 99 -35.83 7.77 26.47
C ARG A 99 -34.46 8.30 26.84
N LEU A 100 -34.23 9.59 26.55
CA LEU A 100 -33.04 10.34 26.99
C LEU A 100 -32.78 10.14 28.49
N HIS A 101 -33.86 9.99 29.28
CA HIS A 101 -33.86 9.70 30.71
C HIS A 101 -33.03 8.45 31.10
N GLN A 102 -33.08 7.33 30.37
CA GLN A 102 -32.32 6.12 30.76
C GLN A 102 -30.81 6.26 30.56
N ARG A 103 -30.38 6.90 29.46
CA ARG A 103 -28.94 7.16 29.21
C ARG A 103 -28.37 8.24 30.12
N TRP A 104 -29.16 9.24 30.48
CA TRP A 104 -28.74 10.28 31.42
C TRP A 104 -28.82 9.82 32.88
N GLN A 105 -29.76 8.95 33.26
CA GLN A 105 -29.82 8.39 34.62
C GLN A 105 -28.59 7.53 34.95
N ALA A 106 -28.03 6.81 33.98
CA ALA A 106 -26.76 6.10 34.18
C ALA A 106 -25.58 7.05 34.48
N SER A 107 -25.69 8.34 34.11
CA SER A 107 -24.67 9.37 34.39
C SER A 107 -25.01 10.31 35.57
N ILE A 108 -26.26 10.31 36.05
CA ILE A 108 -26.76 11.28 37.04
C ILE A 108 -27.47 10.49 38.16
N ALA A 109 -26.67 9.88 39.04
CA ALA A 109 -27.13 9.55 40.37
C ALA A 109 -27.31 10.86 41.16
N THR A 110 -28.45 11.54 40.99
CA THR A 110 -28.87 12.65 41.85
C THR A 110 -30.39 12.82 41.75
N ALA A 111 -31.09 12.34 42.78
CA ALA A 111 -32.44 11.79 42.72
C ALA A 111 -33.61 12.78 42.90
N GLU A 112 -33.39 14.08 43.08
CA GLU A 112 -34.46 15.00 43.55
C GLU A 112 -35.12 15.84 42.44
N LEU A 113 -34.63 15.78 41.19
CA LEU A 113 -35.10 16.68 40.11
C LEU A 113 -36.30 16.16 39.29
N SER A 114 -36.61 14.86 39.42
CA SER A 114 -37.52 14.15 38.51
C SER A 114 -39.01 14.46 38.72
N ALA A 115 -39.40 14.84 39.95
CA ALA A 115 -40.80 15.12 40.28
C ALA A 115 -41.28 16.50 39.79
N ALA A 116 -40.39 17.51 39.75
CA ALA A 116 -40.73 18.85 39.27
C ALA A 116 -40.78 18.96 37.74
N ALA A 117 -39.98 18.15 37.02
CA ALA A 117 -39.92 18.16 35.56
C ALA A 117 -41.14 17.48 34.89
N ALA A 118 -41.78 16.52 35.56
CA ALA A 118 -42.96 15.83 35.05
C ALA A 118 -44.18 16.76 34.93
N ALA A 119 -44.29 17.76 35.82
CA ALA A 119 -45.36 18.77 35.80
C ALA A 119 -45.22 19.81 34.67
N ALA A 120 -44.05 19.89 34.00
CA ALA A 120 -43.78 20.85 32.93
C ALA A 120 -43.95 20.27 31.51
N SER A 121 -44.46 19.05 31.37
CA SER A 121 -44.53 18.29 30.11
C SER A 121 -45.72 18.68 29.21
N GLN A 122 -45.77 19.94 28.78
CA GLN A 122 -46.42 20.26 27.50
C GLN A 122 -45.48 19.83 26.36
N PRO A 123 -45.99 19.27 25.24
CA PRO A 123 -45.17 19.06 24.05
C PRO A 123 -44.82 20.44 23.46
N ASP A 124 -43.68 20.98 23.86
CA ASP A 124 -43.12 22.21 23.31
C ASP A 124 -42.22 21.89 22.11
N GLY A 125 -42.21 22.75 21.09
CA GLY A 125 -41.33 22.59 19.93
C GLY A 125 -39.84 22.54 20.29
N ARG A 126 -39.46 23.02 21.50
CA ARG A 126 -38.10 22.89 22.01
C ARG A 126 -37.73 21.44 22.36
N ALA A 127 -38.68 20.53 22.53
CA ALA A 127 -38.41 19.10 22.74
C ALA A 127 -37.81 18.44 21.50
N ASP A 128 -38.35 18.74 20.33
CA ASP A 128 -37.82 18.25 19.05
C ASP A 128 -36.44 18.85 18.75
N ASP A 129 -36.26 20.15 19.00
CA ASP A 129 -34.96 20.83 18.87
C ASP A 129 -33.87 20.21 19.78
N ARG A 130 -34.25 19.78 20.99
CA ARG A 130 -33.34 19.07 21.92
C ARG A 130 -32.97 17.69 21.41
N ILE A 131 -33.92 16.94 20.84
CA ILE A 131 -33.64 15.61 20.27
C ILE A 131 -32.68 15.73 19.08
N GLU A 132 -32.92 16.71 18.21
CA GLU A 132 -32.07 16.94 17.05
C GLU A 132 -30.67 17.43 17.45
N SER A 133 -30.57 18.29 18.47
CA SER A 133 -29.26 18.77 18.96
C SER A 133 -28.43 17.64 19.58
N VAL A 134 -29.06 16.72 20.32
CA VAL A 134 -28.39 15.53 20.86
C VAL A 134 -27.91 14.61 19.74
N GLY A 135 -28.72 14.39 18.71
CA GLY A 135 -28.31 13.64 17.52
C GLY A 135 -27.07 14.25 16.86
N ARG A 136 -27.08 15.57 16.62
CA ARG A 136 -25.92 16.28 16.06
C ARG A 136 -24.68 16.17 16.95
N ALA A 137 -24.81 16.33 18.26
CA ALA A 137 -23.69 16.25 19.19
C ALA A 137 -23.08 14.83 19.25
N VAL A 138 -23.92 13.79 19.33
CA VAL A 138 -23.46 12.38 19.34
C VAL A 138 -22.85 12.00 18.00
N GLY A 139 -23.46 12.44 16.89
CA GLY A 139 -22.93 12.21 15.54
C GLY A 139 -21.57 12.90 15.35
N ALA A 140 -21.44 14.16 15.77
CA ALA A 140 -20.18 14.89 15.70
C ALA A 140 -19.09 14.21 16.56
N ALA A 141 -19.41 13.79 17.78
CA ALA A 141 -18.46 13.06 18.64
C ALA A 141 -17.99 11.76 17.98
N ALA A 142 -18.91 10.97 17.41
CA ALA A 142 -18.56 9.72 16.72
C ALA A 142 -17.71 9.96 15.45
N GLN A 143 -17.96 11.05 14.72
CA GLN A 143 -17.14 11.44 13.57
C GLN A 143 -15.73 11.88 13.98
N CYS A 144 -15.60 12.65 15.07
CA CYS A 144 -14.31 13.00 15.65
C CYS A 144 -13.52 11.75 16.09
N ASP A 145 -14.19 10.79 16.74
CA ASP A 145 -13.60 9.51 17.12
C ASP A 145 -13.10 8.73 15.90
N ALA A 146 -13.90 8.64 14.83
CA ALA A 146 -13.50 7.99 13.58
C ALA A 146 -12.31 8.71 12.92
N GLN A 147 -12.29 10.04 12.97
CA GLN A 147 -11.17 10.83 12.46
C GLN A 147 -9.88 10.57 13.26
N VAL A 148 -9.94 10.57 14.59
CA VAL A 148 -8.78 10.29 15.44
C VAL A 148 -8.25 8.87 15.18
N ARG A 149 -9.13 7.86 15.11
CA ARG A 149 -8.73 6.48 14.78
C ARG A 149 -8.10 6.39 13.40
N GLY A 150 -8.68 7.05 12.40
CA GLY A 150 -8.14 7.12 11.04
C GLY A 150 -6.73 7.74 11.00
N LEU A 151 -6.54 8.87 11.70
CA LEU A 151 -5.24 9.54 11.80
C LEU A 151 -4.20 8.69 12.53
N GLN A 152 -4.59 8.03 13.63
CA GLN A 152 -3.70 7.12 14.36
C GLN A 152 -3.29 5.92 13.50
N ALA A 153 -4.24 5.32 12.78
CA ALA A 153 -3.97 4.21 11.87
C ALA A 153 -3.07 4.65 10.69
N TYR A 154 -3.25 5.86 10.18
CA TYR A 154 -2.38 6.43 9.15
C TYR A 154 -0.96 6.67 9.67
N ALA A 155 -0.82 7.24 10.87
CA ALA A 155 0.48 7.45 11.50
C ALA A 155 1.23 6.12 11.72
N LEU A 156 0.53 5.06 12.15
CA LEU A 156 1.09 3.72 12.28
C LEU A 156 1.55 3.18 10.92
N LEU A 157 0.74 3.34 9.87
CA LEU A 157 1.08 2.93 8.50
C LEU A 157 2.37 3.62 8.02
N CYS A 158 2.50 4.94 8.25
CA CYS A 158 3.70 5.70 7.89
C CYS A 158 4.92 5.27 8.71
N SER A 159 4.77 4.99 10.00
CA SER A 159 5.88 4.52 10.84
C SER A 159 6.38 3.11 10.47
N ALA A 160 5.48 2.24 9.99
CA ALA A 160 5.82 0.88 9.57
C ALA A 160 6.49 0.85 8.17
N GLY A 161 6.21 1.83 7.30
CA GLY A 161 6.88 1.99 6.00
C GLY A 161 8.24 2.70 6.06
N GLY A 162 8.68 3.14 7.25
CA GLY A 162 9.91 3.91 7.46
C GLY A 162 11.09 3.13 8.05
N GLN A 163 10.99 1.81 8.21
CA GLN A 163 12.12 0.98 8.63
C GLN A 163 12.87 0.43 7.41
N PRO A 164 14.18 0.70 7.27
CA PRO A 164 15.02 0.04 6.28
C PRO A 164 15.17 -1.46 6.56
#